data_AF-A0A2H3TL39-F1
#
_entry.id   AF-A0A2H3TL39-F1
#
_cell.length_a   1.000
_cell.length_b   1.000
_cell.length_c   1.000
_cell.angle_alpha   90.00
_cell.angle_beta   90.00
_cell.angle_gamma   90.00
#
_symmetry.space_group_name_H-M   'P 1'
#
loop_
_entity.id
_entity.type
_entity.pdbx_description
1 polymer ?
#
loop_
_entity_poly.entity_id
_entity_poly.type
_entity_poly.pdbx_seq_one_letter_code
_entity_poly.pdbx_strand_id
1 'polypeptide(L)'
;MSFGYGVCDVIAALSLCERVAIELRNYKDAHMQLQQLLAELDLLRGTLKRILSLEPDRDCLDALTKAVERNAHIWEPWYNLGVLYDSCNGQHAGAADAFYKCLEGKPEFSNVRARLEAQ
;
A
#
# COMPACT_ATOMS: atom_id res chain seq x y z
N MET A 1 9.65 34.26 52.63
CA MET A 1 10.24 34.47 51.29
C MET A 1 9.95 33.23 50.45
N SER A 2 8.74 33.10 49.86
CA SER A 2 8.36 31.89 49.07
C SER A 2 7.55 32.21 47.80
N PHE A 3 7.59 33.46 47.31
CA PHE A 3 6.79 33.86 46.15
C PHE A 3 7.39 33.39 44.80
N GLY A 4 8.62 32.85 44.81
CA GLY A 4 9.35 32.46 43.60
C GLY A 4 9.05 31.06 43.05
N TYR A 5 8.55 30.13 43.88
CA TYR A 5 8.35 28.74 43.44
C TYR A 5 7.10 28.56 42.58
N GLY A 6 5.99 29.20 42.94
CA GLY A 6 4.72 29.06 42.21
C GLY A 6 4.75 29.65 40.79
N VAL A 7 5.53 30.71 40.55
CA VAL A 7 5.64 31.32 39.21
C VAL A 7 6.44 30.41 38.27
N CYS A 8 7.50 29.77 38.78
CA CYS A 8 8.30 28.82 38.01
C CYS A 8 7.49 27.57 37.63
N ASP A 9 6.68 27.04 38.55
CA ASP A 9 5.81 25.89 38.29
C ASP A 9 4.74 26.19 37.22
N VAL A 10 4.20 27.42 37.20
CA VAL A 10 3.22 27.85 36.18
C VAL A 10 3.87 27.97 34.80
N ILE A 11 5.09 28.51 34.71
CA ILE A 11 5.84 28.59 33.44
C ILE A 11 6.21 27.16 32.95
N ALA A 12 6.61 26.28 33.86
CA ALA A 12 6.89 24.88 33.54
C ALA A 12 5.63 24.16 33.02
N ALA A 13 4.46 24.39 33.63
CA ALA A 13 3.20 23.82 33.18
C ALA A 13 2.79 24.35 31.79
N LEU A 14 2.93 25.66 31.54
CA LEU A 14 2.60 26.26 30.23
C LEU A 14 3.50 25.72 29.11
N SER A 15 4.80 25.62 29.35
CA SER A 15 5.76 25.07 28.38
C SER A 15 5.51 23.58 28.08
N LEU A 16 5.07 22.80 29.08
CA LEU A 16 4.62 21.42 28.88
C LEU A 16 3.37 21.34 28.00
N CYS A 17 2.38 22.20 28.25
CA CYS A 17 1.16 22.28 27.44
C CYS A 17 1.45 22.65 25.98
N GLU A 18 2.34 23.62 25.74
CA GLU A 18 2.76 23.97 24.38
C GLU A 18 3.46 22.80 23.68
N ARG A 19 4.36 22.10 24.37
CA ARG A 19 5.05 20.92 23.81
C ARG A 19 4.07 19.82 23.45
N VAL A 20 3.11 19.52 24.32
CA VAL A 20 2.06 18.51 24.05
C VAL A 20 1.17 18.95 22.87
N ALA A 21 0.83 20.23 22.75
CA ALA A 21 0.03 20.75 21.63
C ALA A 21 0.76 20.63 20.29
N ILE A 22 2.08 20.89 20.26
CA ILE A 22 2.91 20.71 19.06
C ILE A 22 2.98 19.22 18.68
N GLU A 23 3.19 18.33 19.65
CA GLU A 23 3.24 16.90 19.41
C GLU A 23 1.91 16.39 18.80
N LEU A 24 0.78 16.78 19.39
CA LEU A 24 -0.55 16.42 18.89
C LEU A 24 -0.83 16.96 17.48
N ARG A 25 -0.30 18.15 17.16
CA ARG A 25 -0.40 18.72 15.81
C ARG A 25 0.43 17.91 14.82
N ASN A 26 1.67 17.57 15.16
CA ASN A 26 2.52 16.72 14.33
C ASN A 26 1.90 15.34 14.09
N TYR A 27 1.26 14.73 15.09
CA TYR A 27 0.53 13.46 14.92
C TYR A 27 -0.64 13.59 13.93
N LYS A 28 -1.41 14.68 14.01
CA LYS A 28 -2.51 14.93 13.06
C LYS A 28 -1.98 15.15 11.65
N ASP A 29 -0.93 15.94 11.50
CA ASP A 29 -0.30 16.21 10.20
C ASP A 29 0.27 14.92 9.60
N ALA A 30 0.95 14.10 10.40
CA ALA A 30 1.44 12.78 9.97
C ALA A 30 0.30 11.84 9.56
N HIS A 31 -0.81 11.85 10.30
CA HIS A 31 -1.98 11.05 9.93
C HIS A 31 -2.61 11.52 8.61
N MET A 32 -2.72 12.83 8.40
CA MET A 32 -3.21 13.41 7.14
C MET A 32 -2.30 13.07 5.97
N GLN A 33 -0.97 13.15 6.16
CA GLN A 33 0.01 12.74 5.15
C GLN A 33 -0.11 11.26 4.79
N LEU A 34 -0.29 10.39 5.79
CA LEU A 34 -0.52 8.96 5.57
C LEU A 34 -1.82 8.71 4.79
N GLN A 35 -2.90 9.39 5.14
CA GLN A 35 -4.18 9.28 4.41
C GLN A 35 -4.05 9.76 2.96
N GLN A 36 -3.33 10.86 2.74
CA GLN A 36 -3.07 11.37 1.39
C GLN A 36 -2.26 10.38 0.54
N LEU A 37 -1.22 9.79 1.11
CA LEU A 37 -0.39 8.80 0.43
C LEU A 37 -1.18 7.52 0.11
N LEU A 38 -2.07 7.08 1.01
CA LEU A 38 -3.01 5.99 0.74
C LEU A 38 -3.96 6.32 -0.42
N ALA A 39 -4.50 7.53 -0.48
CA ALA A 39 -5.37 7.95 -1.58
C ALA A 39 -4.64 8.00 -2.93
N GLU A 40 -3.39 8.46 -2.96
CA GLU A 40 -2.55 8.44 -4.16
C GLU A 40 -2.26 7.01 -4.62
N LEU A 41 -1.95 6.09 -3.70
CA LEU A 41 -1.76 4.67 -4.00
C LEU A 41 -3.05 4.03 -4.56
N ASP A 42 -4.21 4.37 -3.97
CA ASP A 42 -5.51 3.87 -4.44
C ASP A 42 -5.84 4.37 -5.86
N LEU A 43 -5.51 5.63 -6.17
CA LEU A 43 -5.67 6.21 -7.50
C LEU A 43 -4.73 5.53 -8.52
N LEU A 44 -3.47 5.32 -8.14
CA LEU A 44 -2.50 4.57 -8.94
C LEU A 44 -3.00 3.15 -9.22
N ARG A 45 -3.53 2.46 -8.20
CA ARG A 45 -4.11 1.13 -8.32
C ARG A 45 -5.28 1.11 -9.31
N GLY A 46 -6.19 2.09 -9.22
CA GLY A 46 -7.32 2.22 -10.14
C GLY A 46 -6.88 2.46 -11.58
N THR A 47 -5.87 3.32 -11.77
CA THR A 47 -5.29 3.63 -13.09
C THR A 47 -4.61 2.41 -13.70
N LEU A 48 -3.82 1.68 -12.91
CA LEU A 48 -3.15 0.46 -13.33
C LEU A 48 -4.17 -0.62 -13.74
N LYS A 49 -5.24 -0.81 -12.96
CA LYS A 49 -6.34 -1.72 -13.32
C LYS A 49 -7.02 -1.34 -14.65
N ARG A 50 -7.15 -0.04 -14.94
CA ARG A 50 -7.73 0.44 -16.20
C ARG A 50 -6.78 0.24 -17.38
N ILE A 51 -5.48 0.47 -17.20
CA ILE A 51 -4.46 0.18 -18.21
C ILE A 51 -4.44 -1.32 -18.53
N LEU A 52 -4.51 -2.16 -17.50
CA LEU A 52 -4.61 -3.62 -17.62
C LEU A 52 -5.79 -4.06 -18.51
N SER A 53 -6.90 -3.31 -18.48
CA SER A 53 -8.09 -3.60 -19.29
C SER A 53 -8.02 -3.06 -20.73
N LEU A 54 -7.06 -2.18 -21.03
CA LEU A 54 -6.99 -1.48 -22.32
C LEU A 54 -5.99 -2.11 -23.30
N GLU A 55 -4.80 -2.53 -22.84
CA GLU A 55 -3.78 -3.11 -23.72
C GLU A 55 -3.04 -4.27 -23.03
N PRO A 56 -3.34 -5.52 -23.40
CA PRO A 56 -2.52 -6.66 -23.04
C PRO A 56 -1.38 -6.76 -24.06
N ASP A 57 -0.13 -6.83 -23.60
CA ASP A 57 0.82 -7.87 -24.06
C ASP A 57 2.28 -7.53 -23.79
N ARG A 58 2.71 -6.26 -23.69
CA ARG A 58 4.14 -5.96 -23.43
C ARG A 58 4.39 -4.82 -22.46
N ASP A 59 3.83 -3.64 -22.71
CA ASP A 59 4.11 -2.47 -21.85
C ASP A 59 3.50 -2.65 -20.45
N CYS A 60 2.34 -3.30 -20.37
CA CYS A 60 1.71 -3.61 -19.10
C CYS A 60 2.48 -4.68 -18.30
N LEU A 61 3.11 -5.64 -18.98
CA LEU A 61 3.98 -6.63 -18.34
C LEU A 61 5.28 -5.98 -17.82
N ASP A 62 5.91 -5.10 -18.59
CA ASP A 62 7.12 -4.39 -18.18
C ASP A 62 6.86 -3.47 -16.97
N ALA A 63 5.73 -2.75 -16.99
CA ALA A 63 5.31 -1.91 -15.86
C ALA A 63 5.03 -2.72 -14.59
N LEU A 64 4.35 -3.88 -14.71
CA LEU A 64 4.08 -4.77 -13.58
C LEU A 64 5.36 -5.44 -13.06
N THR A 65 6.28 -5.82 -13.94
CA THR A 65 7.56 -6.43 -13.55
C THR A 65 8.40 -5.43 -12.74
N LYS A 66 8.52 -4.18 -13.22
CA LYS A 66 9.17 -3.10 -12.46
C LYS A 66 8.46 -2.83 -11.13
N ALA A 67 7.13 -2.94 -11.07
CA ALA A 67 6.37 -2.75 -9.83
C ALA A 67 6.67 -3.86 -8.80
N VAL A 68 6.77 -5.12 -9.25
CA VAL A 68 7.15 -6.28 -8.42
C VAL A 68 8.59 -6.14 -7.91
N GLU A 69 9.53 -5.75 -8.78
CA GLU A 69 10.93 -5.54 -8.40
C GLU A 69 11.10 -4.44 -7.35
N ARG A 70 10.30 -3.36 -7.46
CA ARG A 70 10.40 -2.21 -6.55
C ARG A 70 9.79 -2.49 -5.18
N ASN A 71 8.77 -3.34 -5.10
CA ASN A 71 8.09 -3.69 -3.86
C ASN A 71 7.71 -5.18 -3.84
N ALA A 72 8.70 -6.04 -3.53
CA ALA A 72 8.54 -7.49 -3.52
C ALA A 72 7.55 -8.02 -2.45
N HIS A 73 7.12 -7.18 -1.50
CA HIS A 73 6.18 -7.57 -0.43
C HIS A 73 4.69 -7.40 -0.78
N ILE A 74 4.37 -6.82 -1.94
CA ILE A 74 2.97 -6.55 -2.30
C ILE A 74 2.46 -7.70 -3.21
N TRP A 75 1.34 -8.30 -2.83
CA TRP A 75 0.69 -9.41 -3.55
C TRP A 75 -0.17 -8.93 -4.74
N GLU A 76 -0.66 -7.69 -4.73
CA GLU A 76 -1.55 -7.13 -5.77
C GLU A 76 -0.96 -7.13 -7.21
N PRO A 77 0.31 -6.76 -7.44
CA PRO A 77 0.93 -6.86 -8.75
C PRO A 77 0.99 -8.30 -9.27
N TRP A 78 1.25 -9.28 -8.41
CA TRP A 78 1.27 -10.70 -8.77
C TRP A 78 -0.11 -11.20 -9.21
N TYR A 79 -1.18 -10.76 -8.52
CA TYR A 79 -2.55 -11.06 -8.94
C TYR A 79 -2.86 -10.49 -10.33
N ASN A 80 -2.53 -9.21 -10.57
CA ASN A 80 -2.77 -8.57 -11.85
C ASN A 80 -1.95 -9.22 -12.99
N LEU A 81 -0.70 -9.63 -12.71
CA LEU A 81 0.14 -10.42 -13.61
C LEU A 81 -0.51 -11.76 -13.97
N GLY A 82 -1.01 -12.49 -12.97
CA GLY A 82 -1.69 -13.77 -13.18
C GLY A 82 -2.94 -13.64 -14.06
N VAL A 83 -3.77 -12.61 -13.83
CA VAL A 83 -4.94 -12.32 -14.68
C VAL A 83 -4.53 -11.95 -16.10
N LEU A 84 -3.43 -11.21 -16.27
CA LEU A 84 -2.87 -10.90 -17.59
C LEU A 84 -2.43 -12.16 -18.31
N TYR A 85 -1.64 -13.01 -17.67
CA TYR A 85 -1.18 -14.29 -18.25
C TYR A 85 -2.33 -15.24 -18.59
N ASP A 86 -3.39 -15.25 -17.78
CA ASP A 86 -4.62 -16.01 -18.03
C ASP A 86 -5.39 -15.46 -19.25
N SER A 87 -5.39 -14.13 -19.44
CA SER A 87 -5.98 -13.48 -20.61
C SER A 87 -5.12 -13.59 -21.89
N CYS A 88 -3.80 -13.71 -21.75
CA CYS A 88 -2.87 -13.91 -22.84
C CYS A 88 -2.88 -15.39 -23.28
N ASN A 89 -3.76 -15.68 -24.24
CA ASN A 89 -4.01 -16.95 -24.95
C ASN A 89 -2.87 -18.00 -24.92
N GLY A 90 -2.70 -18.73 -23.81
CA GLY A 90 -1.82 -19.90 -23.69
C GLY A 90 -0.68 -19.85 -22.65
N GLN A 91 -0.55 -18.81 -21.81
CA GLN A 91 0.50 -18.74 -20.76
C GLN A 91 0.01 -19.15 -19.36
N HIS A 92 -0.72 -20.26 -19.25
CA HIS A 92 -1.29 -20.74 -17.98
C HIS A 92 -0.23 -21.10 -16.92
N ALA A 93 0.95 -21.57 -17.34
CA ALA A 93 2.04 -21.89 -16.42
C ALA A 93 2.58 -20.65 -15.68
N GLY A 94 2.77 -19.54 -16.41
CA GLY A 94 3.19 -18.27 -15.81
C GLY A 94 2.11 -17.63 -14.94
N ALA A 95 0.83 -17.84 -15.28
CA ALA A 95 -0.29 -17.41 -14.47
C ALA A 95 -0.33 -18.11 -13.10
N ALA A 96 -0.15 -19.45 -13.10
CA ALA A 96 -0.13 -20.23 -11.87
C ALA A 96 1.01 -19.80 -10.94
N ASP A 97 2.23 -19.64 -11.46
CA ASP A 97 3.39 -19.18 -10.68
C ASP A 97 3.16 -17.80 -10.05
N ALA A 98 2.55 -16.87 -10.79
CA ALA A 98 2.20 -15.55 -10.28
C ALA A 98 1.13 -15.64 -9.17
N PHE A 99 0.13 -16.50 -9.33
CA PHE A 99 -0.89 -16.73 -8.31
C PHE A 99 -0.35 -17.41 -7.05
N TYR A 100 0.61 -18.32 -7.16
CA TYR A 100 1.29 -18.91 -6.00
C TYR A 100 2.02 -17.84 -5.19
N LYS A 101 2.78 -16.95 -5.83
CA LYS A 101 3.45 -15.82 -5.15
C LYS A 101 2.47 -14.84 -4.52
N CYS A 102 1.29 -14.65 -5.13
CA CYS A 102 0.21 -13.88 -4.53
C CYS A 102 -0.29 -14.53 -3.21
N LEU A 103 -0.44 -15.85 -3.18
CA LEU A 103 -0.88 -16.59 -2.00
C LEU A 103 0.19 -16.63 -0.89
N GLU A 104 1.48 -16.60 -1.23
CA GLU A 104 2.55 -16.44 -0.25
C GLU A 104 2.45 -15.10 0.50
N GLY A 105 2.10 -14.02 -0.20
CA GLY A 105 1.88 -12.70 0.41
C GLY A 105 0.54 -12.56 1.13
N LYS A 106 -0.53 -13.20 0.62
CA LYS A 106 -1.84 -13.27 1.28
C LYS A 106 -2.48 -14.65 1.14
N PRO A 107 -2.34 -15.54 2.14
CA PRO A 107 -2.89 -16.89 2.08
C PRO A 107 -4.42 -16.94 2.18
N GLU A 108 -5.06 -15.88 2.69
CA GLU A 108 -6.52 -15.78 2.81
C GLU A 108 -7.23 -15.41 1.50
N PHE A 109 -6.50 -15.22 0.39
CA PHE A 109 -7.07 -14.78 -0.87
C PHE A 109 -7.84 -15.91 -1.60
N SER A 110 -9.07 -16.16 -1.15
CA SER A 110 -9.93 -17.25 -1.63
C SER A 110 -10.21 -17.17 -3.14
N ASN A 111 -10.29 -15.95 -3.68
CA ASN A 111 -10.51 -15.71 -5.11
C ASN A 111 -9.38 -16.24 -6.00
N VAL A 112 -8.12 -16.13 -5.54
CA VAL A 112 -6.95 -16.63 -6.28
C VAL A 112 -6.93 -18.15 -6.25
N ARG A 113 -7.21 -18.74 -5.08
CA ARG A 113 -7.29 -20.19 -4.91
C ARG A 113 -8.36 -20.83 -5.79
N ALA A 114 -9.55 -20.23 -5.84
CA ALA A 114 -10.65 -20.70 -6.68
C ALA A 114 -10.32 -20.63 -8.19
N ARG A 115 -9.53 -19.62 -8.62
CA ARG A 115 -9.10 -19.53 -10.03
C ARG A 115 -8.02 -20.55 -10.38
N LEU A 116 -7.07 -20.80 -9.47
CA LEU A 116 -6.05 -21.85 -9.62
C LEU A 116 -6.68 -23.25 -9.72
N GLU A 117 -7.76 -23.51 -8.98
CA GLU A 117 -8.49 -24.79 -9.03
C GLU A 117 -9.39 -24.94 -10.27
N ALA A 118 -9.74 -23.84 -10.94
CA ALA A 118 -10.61 -23.81 -12.12
C ALA A 118 -9.86 -23.83 -13.47
N GLN A 119 -8.52 -23.75 -13.43
CA GLN A 119 -7.63 -23.76 -14.60
C GLN A 119 -7.21 -25.20 -14.96
#